data_AF-A0AA47EMY0-F1
#
_entry.id   AF-A0AA47EMY0-F1
#
_cell.length_a   1.000
_cell.length_b   1.000
_cell.length_c   1.000
_cell.angle_alpha   90.00
_cell.angle_beta   90.00
_cell.angle_gamma   90.00
#
_symmetry.space_group_name_H-M   'P 1'
#
loop_
_entity.id
_entity.type
_entity.pdbx_description
1 polymer ?
#
loop_
_entity_poly.entity_id
_entity_poly.type
_entity_poly.pdbx_seq_one_letter_code
_entity_poly.pdbx_strand_id
1 'polypeptide(L)'
;MNFKINNKRSNSYTEFYSILNYIYENLMKAINIVLSKPHHELIKDRRVCKYQSLKNTSMDTIKWLEKRPHLLEYIDGRNIPTQALQVTKKVTLDTKENRFLKFMIITIIHKIDSFIRTYTSTPWKKNEDIINKLNTMKKAINNKLKTSFLKDVGSDYRNTSMSLVFNMASGYREIYKYYLMLQKGLSINSNIFSLSMKELSLLYEYWCFIKINSLLRKRYKLISTDFITINRGGIFVSLKKGVTSTLVYENPNTKETFKVSYNAIKSRKVSNIGSRTEGSKTVTQKPDNMLSINKLGSDKAYEFVFDAKYKIDTSIEYQKSYGGIGPKEEDINTMHRYRDAHSI
;
A
#
# COMPACT_ATOMS: atom_id res chain seq x y z
N MET A 1 -21.42 -21.78 37.40
CA MET A 1 -22.62 -21.77 36.54
C MET A 1 -22.29 -20.98 35.28
N ASN A 2 -22.11 -21.69 34.17
CA ASN A 2 -21.66 -21.15 32.88
C ASN A 2 -22.80 -20.37 32.20
N PHE A 3 -22.63 -19.06 31.98
CA PHE A 3 -23.35 -18.35 30.93
C PHE A 3 -22.43 -18.21 29.71
N LYS A 4 -22.46 -19.21 28.84
CA LYS A 4 -21.80 -19.20 27.53
C LYS A 4 -22.86 -19.08 26.43
N ILE A 5 -22.59 -18.14 25.51
CA ILE A 5 -22.94 -18.16 24.08
C ILE A 5 -24.40 -17.84 23.73
N ASN A 6 -24.67 -16.57 23.35
CA ASN A 6 -25.52 -16.29 22.17
C ASN A 6 -25.45 -14.86 21.55
N ASN A 7 -24.56 -13.96 22.00
CA ASN A 7 -24.66 -12.53 21.60
C ASN A 7 -23.76 -12.06 20.42
N LYS A 8 -23.03 -12.95 19.74
CA LYS A 8 -22.10 -12.54 18.66
C LYS A 8 -22.79 -12.25 17.31
N ARG A 9 -23.94 -12.86 17.02
CA ARG A 9 -24.60 -12.71 15.71
C ARG A 9 -25.46 -11.45 15.62
N SER A 10 -26.22 -11.11 16.67
CA SER A 10 -27.08 -9.92 16.68
C SER A 10 -26.26 -8.62 16.59
N ASN A 11 -25.14 -8.55 17.30
CA ASN A 11 -24.20 -7.43 17.23
C ASN A 11 -23.66 -7.25 15.80
N SER A 12 -23.19 -8.32 15.14
CA SER A 12 -22.63 -8.18 13.77
C SER A 12 -23.61 -7.58 12.75
N TYR A 13 -24.94 -7.70 12.94
CA TYR A 13 -25.91 -7.17 11.99
C TYR A 13 -26.17 -5.67 12.17
N THR A 14 -26.40 -5.22 13.40
CA THR A 14 -26.58 -3.80 13.71
C THR A 14 -25.30 -3.01 13.40
N GLU A 15 -24.14 -3.63 13.60
CA GLU A 15 -22.83 -3.10 13.24
C GLU A 15 -22.70 -2.81 11.74
N PHE A 16 -22.96 -3.81 10.88
CA PHE A 16 -22.85 -3.65 9.43
C PHE A 16 -23.78 -2.58 8.90
N TYR A 17 -25.04 -2.59 9.36
CA TYR A 17 -26.04 -1.59 8.98
C TYR A 17 -25.63 -0.16 9.40
N SER A 18 -25.08 -0.01 10.61
CA SER A 18 -24.63 1.29 11.11
C SER A 18 -23.43 1.83 10.34
N ILE A 19 -22.44 0.97 10.07
CA ILE A 19 -21.26 1.33 9.27
C ILE A 19 -21.69 1.74 7.86
N LEU A 20 -22.56 0.94 7.22
CA LEU A 20 -23.02 1.23 5.87
C LEU A 20 -23.77 2.56 5.79
N ASN A 21 -24.69 2.82 6.71
CA ASN A 21 -25.40 4.11 6.76
C ASN A 21 -24.44 5.29 6.95
N TYR A 22 -23.44 5.14 7.82
CA TYR A 22 -22.46 6.18 8.08
C TYR A 22 -21.59 6.50 6.85
N ILE A 23 -21.17 5.49 6.10
CA ILE A 23 -20.26 5.68 4.96
C ILE A 23 -20.97 5.92 3.62
N TYR A 24 -22.26 5.57 3.49
CA TYR A 24 -22.96 5.48 2.20
C TYR A 24 -22.86 6.76 1.36
N GLU A 25 -23.17 7.92 1.95
CA GLU A 25 -23.10 9.20 1.24
C GLU A 25 -21.69 9.51 0.74
N ASN A 26 -20.68 9.24 1.57
CA ASN A 26 -19.30 9.47 1.19
C ASN A 26 -18.78 8.45 0.17
N LEU A 27 -19.25 7.19 0.23
CA LEU A 27 -18.98 6.18 -0.77
C LEU A 27 -19.56 6.60 -2.14
N MET A 28 -20.79 7.09 -2.17
CA MET A 28 -21.43 7.57 -3.40
C MET A 28 -20.71 8.79 -3.98
N LYS A 29 -20.28 9.74 -3.13
CA LYS A 29 -19.44 10.87 -3.56
C LYS A 29 -18.13 10.39 -4.17
N ALA A 30 -17.43 9.47 -3.51
CA ALA A 30 -16.17 8.92 -4.00
C ALA A 30 -16.35 8.20 -5.35
N ILE A 31 -17.41 7.41 -5.51
CA ILE A 31 -17.76 6.78 -6.79
C ILE A 31 -17.97 7.86 -7.86
N ASN A 32 -18.75 8.90 -7.61
CA ASN A 32 -19.00 9.96 -8.59
C ASN A 32 -17.72 10.70 -9.01
N ILE A 33 -16.79 10.96 -8.08
CA ILE A 33 -15.49 11.56 -8.38
C ILE A 33 -14.74 10.68 -9.39
N VAL A 34 -14.65 9.38 -9.12
CA VAL A 34 -13.96 8.44 -10.02
C VAL A 34 -14.66 8.36 -11.39
N LEU A 35 -15.99 8.36 -11.41
CA LEU A 35 -16.73 8.34 -12.67
C LEU A 35 -16.51 9.60 -13.50
N SER A 36 -16.28 10.76 -12.87
CA SER A 36 -15.97 12.00 -13.58
C SER A 36 -14.55 12.05 -14.14
N LYS A 37 -13.60 11.38 -13.47
CA LYS A 37 -12.17 11.39 -13.81
C LYS A 37 -11.59 9.97 -13.69
N PRO A 38 -11.94 9.06 -14.61
CA PRO A 38 -11.47 7.69 -14.55
C PRO A 38 -9.98 7.61 -14.89
N HIS A 39 -9.29 6.66 -14.25
CA HIS A 39 -7.91 6.35 -14.61
C HIS A 39 -7.90 5.79 -16.03
N HIS A 40 -6.96 6.23 -16.85
CA HIS A 40 -6.87 5.86 -18.25
C HIS A 40 -5.42 5.64 -18.63
N GLU A 41 -5.19 4.66 -19.48
CA GLU A 41 -3.86 4.33 -19.99
C GLU A 41 -3.84 4.48 -21.51
N LEU A 42 -2.66 4.84 -22.05
CA LEU A 42 -2.44 4.87 -23.49
C LEU A 42 -1.88 3.53 -23.95
N ILE A 43 -2.66 2.79 -24.72
CA ILE A 43 -2.24 1.53 -25.34
C ILE A 43 -1.91 1.73 -26.81
N LYS A 44 -0.89 1.00 -27.29
CA LYS A 44 -0.54 0.95 -28.71
C LYS A 44 -1.29 -0.21 -29.35
N ASP A 45 -2.28 0.12 -30.18
CA ASP A 45 -2.96 -0.84 -31.04
C ASP A 45 -2.15 -1.04 -32.32
N ARG A 46 -1.84 -2.30 -32.65
CA ARG A 46 -0.92 -2.70 -33.72
C ARG A 46 -1.68 -3.53 -34.72
N ARG A 47 -1.86 -3.01 -35.94
CA ARG A 47 -2.56 -3.69 -37.04
C ARG A 47 -1.72 -3.67 -38.30
N VAL A 48 -1.65 -4.81 -39.00
CA VAL A 48 -1.04 -4.87 -40.33
C VAL A 48 -2.08 -4.45 -41.36
N CYS A 49 -1.72 -3.51 -42.24
CA CYS A 49 -2.57 -3.06 -43.34
C CYS A 49 -1.75 -2.93 -44.63
N LYS A 50 -2.44 -2.82 -45.77
CA LYS A 50 -1.78 -2.45 -47.04
C LYS A 50 -1.16 -1.06 -46.90
N TYR A 51 -0.01 -0.83 -47.54
CA TYR A 51 0.71 0.45 -47.41
C TYR A 51 -0.15 1.68 -47.78
N GLN A 52 -1.05 1.53 -48.75
CA GLN A 52 -1.98 2.57 -49.20
C GLN A 52 -2.98 2.99 -48.13
N SER A 53 -3.32 2.09 -47.20
CA SER A 53 -4.26 2.37 -46.11
C SER A 53 -3.57 2.92 -44.86
N LEU A 54 -2.25 3.13 -44.92
CA LEU A 54 -1.46 3.50 -43.77
C LEU A 54 -1.60 5.00 -43.49
N LYS A 55 -2.28 5.32 -42.38
CA LYS A 55 -2.58 6.73 -42.04
C LYS A 55 -1.38 7.49 -41.47
N ASN A 56 -0.52 6.83 -40.71
CA ASN A 56 0.66 7.42 -40.05
C ASN A 56 1.80 6.39 -39.99
N THR A 57 3.01 6.81 -40.35
CA THR A 57 4.24 6.04 -40.19
C THR A 57 4.86 6.31 -38.81
N SER A 58 5.14 5.25 -38.06
CA SER A 58 5.79 5.34 -36.74
C SER A 58 7.16 4.67 -36.77
N MET A 59 8.04 4.97 -35.82
CA MET A 59 9.31 4.25 -35.67
C MET A 59 9.09 2.73 -35.48
N ASP A 60 7.97 2.34 -34.88
CA ASP A 60 7.58 0.93 -34.74
C ASP A 60 7.24 0.30 -36.11
N THR A 61 6.69 1.09 -37.05
CA THR A 61 6.42 0.68 -38.44
C THR A 61 7.71 0.42 -39.21
N ILE A 62 8.69 1.31 -39.09
CA ILE A 62 10.01 1.18 -39.75
C ILE A 62 10.72 -0.06 -39.23
N LYS A 63 10.84 -0.21 -37.91
CA LYS A 63 11.44 -1.40 -37.27
C LYS A 63 10.75 -2.71 -37.63
N TRP A 64 9.45 -2.67 -37.93
CA TRP A 64 8.71 -3.85 -38.35
C TRP A 64 9.02 -4.25 -39.79
N LEU A 65 9.21 -3.26 -40.68
CA LEU A 65 9.62 -3.43 -42.07
C LEU A 65 11.09 -3.85 -42.20
N GLU A 66 12.00 -3.28 -41.41
CA GLU A 66 13.41 -3.70 -41.35
C GLU A 66 13.56 -5.19 -41.06
N LYS A 67 12.68 -5.75 -40.22
CA LYS A 67 12.65 -7.17 -39.88
C LYS A 67 11.96 -8.04 -40.95
N ARG A 68 11.33 -7.44 -41.96
CA ARG A 68 10.54 -8.13 -43.00
C ARG A 68 10.84 -7.56 -44.39
N PRO A 69 12.09 -7.67 -44.86
CA PRO A 69 12.48 -7.15 -46.17
C PRO A 69 11.74 -7.83 -47.33
N HIS A 70 11.26 -9.08 -47.17
CA HIS A 70 10.44 -9.79 -48.16
C HIS A 70 9.10 -9.12 -48.47
N LEU A 71 8.66 -8.14 -47.67
CA LEU A 71 7.45 -7.37 -47.94
C LEU A 71 7.72 -6.11 -48.77
N LEU A 72 8.98 -5.81 -49.07
CA LEU A 72 9.38 -4.66 -49.88
C LEU A 72 9.54 -5.11 -51.34
N GLU A 73 8.81 -4.47 -52.24
CA GLU A 73 8.97 -4.63 -53.67
C GLU A 73 9.70 -3.42 -54.23
N TYR A 74 10.67 -3.66 -55.11
CA TYR A 74 11.39 -2.60 -55.79
C TYR A 74 10.62 -2.20 -57.05
N ILE A 75 10.01 -1.02 -57.01
CA ILE A 75 9.19 -0.48 -58.11
C ILE A 75 9.67 0.94 -58.38
N ASP A 76 10.03 1.24 -59.64
CA ASP A 76 10.49 2.56 -60.10
C ASP A 76 11.57 3.21 -59.21
N GLY A 77 12.61 2.46 -58.88
CA GLY A 77 13.73 2.99 -58.11
C GLY A 77 13.48 3.07 -56.59
N ARG A 78 12.30 2.67 -56.10
CA ARG A 78 11.88 2.81 -54.71
C ARG A 78 11.47 1.45 -54.11
N ASN A 79 11.83 1.24 -52.84
CA ASN A 79 11.33 0.11 -52.06
C ASN A 79 9.94 0.43 -51.51
N ILE A 80 8.91 -0.18 -52.06
CA ILE A 80 7.51 0.00 -51.66
C ILE A 80 7.06 -1.23 -50.87
N PRO A 81 6.61 -1.07 -49.61
CA PRO A 81 6.06 -2.19 -48.86
C PRO A 81 4.69 -2.61 -49.41
N THR A 82 4.43 -3.91 -49.58
CA THR A 82 3.10 -4.44 -49.88
C THR A 82 2.16 -4.31 -48.67
N GLN A 83 2.71 -4.54 -47.48
CA GLN A 83 2.03 -4.41 -46.19
C GLN A 83 2.92 -3.69 -45.19
N ALA A 84 2.32 -2.97 -44.26
CA ALA A 84 3.03 -2.24 -43.22
C ALA A 84 2.26 -2.24 -41.90
N LEU A 85 3.01 -2.13 -40.80
CA LEU A 85 2.44 -2.10 -39.46
C LEU A 85 1.93 -0.70 -39.12
N GLN A 86 0.63 -0.55 -38.99
CA GLN A 86 0.02 0.64 -38.43
C GLN A 86 -0.04 0.54 -36.90
N VAL A 87 0.57 1.51 -36.24
CA VAL A 87 0.53 1.64 -34.78
C VAL A 87 -0.30 2.87 -34.43
N THR A 88 -1.45 2.66 -33.80
CA THR A 88 -2.31 3.75 -33.31
C THR A 88 -2.30 3.78 -31.78
N LYS A 89 -2.25 4.98 -31.21
CA LYS A 89 -2.39 5.15 -29.75
C LYS A 89 -3.88 5.30 -29.46
N LYS A 90 -4.42 4.46 -28.59
CA LYS A 90 -5.80 4.53 -28.11
C LYS A 90 -5.79 4.66 -26.59
N VAL A 91 -6.67 5.49 -26.07
CA VAL A 91 -6.90 5.58 -24.63
C VAL A 91 -7.79 4.40 -24.23
N THR A 92 -7.37 3.63 -23.23
CA THR A 92 -8.17 2.57 -22.62
C THR A 92 -8.54 2.93 -21.20
N LEU A 93 -9.80 2.66 -20.85
CA LEU A 93 -10.28 2.70 -19.47
C LEU A 93 -10.22 1.31 -18.81
N ASP A 94 -9.83 0.27 -19.55
CA ASP A 94 -9.66 -1.08 -19.02
C ASP A 94 -8.28 -1.24 -18.36
N THR A 95 -8.07 -0.48 -17.29
CA THR A 95 -6.83 -0.45 -16.50
C THR A 95 -6.94 -1.40 -15.30
N LYS A 96 -5.82 -1.86 -14.75
CA LYS A 96 -5.81 -2.78 -13.59
C LYS A 96 -6.55 -2.18 -12.38
N GLU A 97 -6.47 -0.87 -12.25
CA GLU A 97 -7.09 -0.05 -11.21
C GLU A 97 -8.61 -0.03 -11.35
N ASN A 98 -9.09 0.19 -12.57
CA ASN A 98 -10.52 0.21 -12.86
C ASN A 98 -11.14 -1.18 -12.70
N ARG A 99 -10.40 -2.24 -13.06
CA ARG A 99 -10.80 -3.63 -12.79
C ARG A 99 -10.90 -3.90 -11.29
N PHE A 100 -9.94 -3.42 -10.50
CA PHE A 100 -9.98 -3.55 -9.04
C PHE A 100 -11.10 -2.73 -8.40
N LEU A 101 -11.37 -1.53 -8.90
CA LEU A 101 -12.50 -0.71 -8.49
C LEU A 101 -13.83 -1.43 -8.73
N LYS A 102 -14.01 -1.99 -9.92
CA LYS A 102 -15.18 -2.81 -10.27
C LYS A 102 -15.34 -3.96 -9.28
N PHE A 103 -14.26 -4.68 -8.99
CA PHE A 103 -14.24 -5.76 -8.00
C PHE A 103 -14.68 -5.29 -6.60
N MET A 104 -14.15 -4.17 -6.10
CA MET A 104 -14.52 -3.64 -4.78
C MET A 104 -16.01 -3.30 -4.71
N ILE A 105 -16.54 -2.59 -5.71
CA ILE A 105 -17.95 -2.19 -5.77
C ILE A 105 -18.86 -3.44 -5.82
N ILE A 106 -18.53 -4.43 -6.66
CA ILE A 106 -19.28 -5.70 -6.73
C ILE A 106 -19.27 -6.41 -5.38
N THR A 107 -18.12 -6.43 -4.70
CA THR A 107 -18.01 -7.09 -3.40
C THR A 107 -18.85 -6.38 -2.34
N ILE A 108 -18.93 -5.04 -2.36
CA ILE A 108 -19.82 -4.27 -1.49
C ILE A 108 -21.28 -4.68 -1.75
N ILE A 109 -21.70 -4.75 -3.02
CA ILE A 109 -23.05 -5.18 -3.41
C ILE A 109 -23.34 -6.59 -2.88
N HIS A 110 -22.44 -7.55 -3.12
CA HIS A 110 -22.58 -8.92 -2.63
C HIS A 110 -22.67 -8.99 -1.11
N LYS A 111 -21.94 -8.12 -0.40
CA LYS A 111 -22.01 -8.06 1.07
C LYS A 111 -23.34 -7.52 1.56
N ILE A 112 -23.89 -6.49 0.91
CA ILE A 112 -25.26 -6.00 1.18
C ILE A 112 -26.27 -7.12 0.91
N ASP A 113 -26.15 -7.87 -0.18
CA ASP A 113 -27.03 -8.99 -0.48
C ASP A 113 -26.93 -10.12 0.54
N SER A 114 -25.72 -10.48 0.95
CA SER A 114 -25.48 -11.47 1.99
C SER A 114 -26.12 -11.03 3.30
N PHE A 115 -26.01 -9.74 3.64
CA PHE A 115 -26.66 -9.18 4.82
C PHE A 115 -28.19 -9.28 4.72
N ILE A 116 -28.79 -8.84 3.61
CA ILE A 116 -30.24 -8.89 3.40
C ILE A 116 -30.74 -10.33 3.52
N ARG A 117 -30.08 -11.29 2.85
CA ARG A 117 -30.45 -12.71 2.94
C ARG A 117 -30.44 -13.22 4.37
N THR A 118 -29.36 -12.95 5.10
CA THR A 118 -29.18 -13.44 6.47
C THR A 118 -30.17 -12.77 7.44
N TYR A 119 -30.42 -11.47 7.26
CA TYR A 119 -31.39 -10.71 8.05
C TYR A 119 -32.82 -11.24 7.85
N THR A 120 -33.22 -11.51 6.60
CA THR A 120 -34.55 -12.04 6.26
C THR A 120 -34.78 -13.46 6.78
N SER A 121 -33.72 -14.27 6.90
CA SER A 121 -33.79 -15.63 7.46
C SER A 121 -33.92 -15.68 8.99
N THR A 122 -33.82 -14.55 9.70
CA THR A 122 -33.89 -14.52 11.16
C THR A 122 -35.35 -14.38 11.64
N PRO A 123 -35.84 -15.26 12.53
CA PRO A 123 -37.28 -15.34 12.86
C PRO A 123 -37.83 -14.19 13.73
N TRP A 124 -37.00 -13.30 14.27
CA TRP A 124 -37.44 -12.22 15.18
C TRP A 124 -37.30 -10.84 14.54
N LYS A 125 -38.42 -10.10 14.46
CA LYS A 125 -38.57 -8.71 14.00
C LYS A 125 -37.93 -8.41 12.63
N LYS A 126 -38.62 -8.80 11.56
CA LYS A 126 -38.38 -8.25 10.22
C LYS A 126 -38.78 -6.78 10.22
N ASN A 127 -37.78 -5.90 10.15
CA ASN A 127 -38.03 -4.49 9.87
C ASN A 127 -37.94 -4.27 8.36
N GLU A 128 -39.09 -4.15 7.69
CA GLU A 128 -39.18 -3.96 6.24
C GLU A 128 -38.50 -2.67 5.77
N ASP A 129 -38.50 -1.62 6.59
CA ASP A 129 -37.86 -0.34 6.26
C ASP A 129 -36.35 -0.48 6.07
N ILE A 130 -35.71 -1.30 6.92
CA ILE A 130 -34.26 -1.59 6.82
C ILE A 130 -33.97 -2.30 5.50
N ILE A 131 -34.79 -3.28 5.13
CA ILE A 131 -34.62 -4.05 3.89
C ILE A 131 -34.83 -3.15 2.67
N ASN A 132 -35.88 -2.32 2.68
CA ASN A 132 -36.18 -1.38 1.61
C ASN A 132 -35.07 -0.35 1.43
N LYS A 133 -34.54 0.20 2.53
CA LYS A 133 -33.41 1.13 2.51
C LYS A 133 -32.15 0.49 1.93
N LEU A 134 -31.80 -0.73 2.36
CA LEU A 134 -30.64 -1.45 1.85
C LEU A 134 -30.78 -1.81 0.37
N ASN A 135 -31.97 -2.23 -0.06
CA ASN A 135 -32.25 -2.47 -1.48
C ASN A 135 -32.13 -1.19 -2.32
N THR A 136 -32.56 -0.05 -1.77
CA THR A 136 -32.42 1.26 -2.43
C THR A 136 -30.96 1.65 -2.59
N MET A 137 -30.17 1.54 -1.51
CA MET A 137 -28.72 1.78 -1.53
C MET A 137 -28.01 0.88 -2.54
N LYS A 138 -28.32 -0.43 -2.50
CA LYS A 138 -27.78 -1.41 -3.44
C LYS A 138 -28.12 -1.07 -4.89
N LYS A 139 -29.37 -0.72 -5.17
CA LYS A 139 -29.84 -0.35 -6.52
C LYS A 139 -29.10 0.87 -7.04
N ALA A 140 -28.89 1.88 -6.20
CA ALA A 140 -28.12 3.07 -6.57
C ALA A 140 -26.66 2.75 -6.94
N ILE A 141 -25.97 1.95 -6.12
CA ILE A 141 -24.59 1.51 -6.39
C ILE A 141 -24.52 0.66 -7.68
N ASN A 142 -25.45 -0.28 -7.84
CA ASN A 142 -25.50 -1.15 -9.02
C ASN A 142 -25.79 -0.36 -10.31
N ASN A 143 -26.66 0.64 -10.24
CA ASN A 143 -26.93 1.53 -11.37
C ASN A 143 -25.66 2.25 -11.81
N LYS A 144 -24.85 2.78 -10.88
CA LYS A 144 -23.56 3.43 -11.21
C LYS A 144 -22.58 2.48 -11.89
N LEU A 145 -22.56 1.21 -11.50
CA LEU A 145 -21.72 0.20 -12.15
C LEU A 145 -22.17 -0.10 -13.59
N LYS A 146 -23.49 -0.15 -13.83
CA LYS A 146 -24.07 -0.46 -15.14
C LYS A 146 -24.08 0.71 -16.12
N THR A 147 -24.22 1.94 -15.64
CA THR A 147 -24.33 3.14 -16.50
C THR A 147 -22.99 3.81 -16.78
N SER A 148 -21.90 3.38 -16.15
CA SER A 148 -20.57 3.97 -16.33
C SER A 148 -19.64 3.12 -17.19
N PHE A 149 -18.43 3.63 -17.43
CA PHE A 149 -17.35 2.92 -18.12
C PHE A 149 -17.00 1.56 -17.46
N LEU A 150 -17.31 1.38 -16.17
CA LEU A 150 -17.05 0.13 -15.45
C LEU A 150 -17.79 -1.07 -16.05
N LYS A 151 -18.86 -0.86 -16.82
CA LYS A 151 -19.55 -1.94 -17.53
C LYS A 151 -18.61 -2.66 -18.52
N ASP A 152 -17.77 -1.89 -19.21
CA ASP A 152 -16.88 -2.35 -20.30
C ASP A 152 -15.49 -2.79 -19.78
N VAL A 153 -15.19 -2.54 -18.51
CA VAL A 153 -13.93 -2.94 -17.85
C VAL A 153 -13.93 -4.43 -17.52
N GLY A 154 -12.78 -5.09 -17.68
CA GLY A 154 -12.60 -6.52 -17.42
C GLY A 154 -12.89 -6.93 -15.97
N SER A 155 -13.17 -8.22 -15.76
CA SER A 155 -13.47 -8.80 -14.44
C SER A 155 -12.24 -9.36 -13.70
N ASP A 156 -11.12 -9.53 -14.41
CA ASP A 156 -9.91 -10.11 -13.82
C ASP A 156 -9.07 -9.07 -13.07
N TYR A 157 -8.89 -9.31 -11.77
CA TYR A 157 -8.13 -8.47 -10.85
C TYR A 157 -6.94 -9.20 -10.21
N ARG A 158 -6.67 -10.47 -10.57
CA ARG A 158 -5.69 -11.34 -9.88
C ARG A 158 -4.25 -10.83 -10.02
N ASN A 159 -3.98 -10.09 -11.08
CA ASN A 159 -2.67 -9.48 -11.37
C ASN A 159 -2.56 -8.02 -10.89
N THR A 160 -3.54 -7.55 -10.11
CA THR A 160 -3.47 -6.24 -9.46
C THR A 160 -2.71 -6.40 -8.15
N SER A 161 -1.37 -6.45 -8.23
CA SER A 161 -0.54 -6.03 -7.09
C SER A 161 -1.04 -4.65 -6.63
N MET A 162 -1.06 -4.36 -5.32
CA MET A 162 -1.46 -3.07 -4.69
C MET A 162 -0.64 -1.88 -5.25
N SER A 163 -0.79 -1.60 -6.53
CA SER A 163 0.02 -0.67 -7.31
C SER A 163 -0.45 0.73 -7.01
N LEU A 164 0.55 1.61 -6.91
CA LEU A 164 0.64 3.07 -6.92
C LEU A 164 -0.61 3.96 -7.13
N VAL A 165 -1.72 3.49 -7.69
CA VAL A 165 -2.93 4.31 -7.88
C VAL A 165 -3.74 4.48 -6.60
N PHE A 166 -3.56 3.59 -5.60
CA PHE A 166 -3.96 3.91 -4.22
C PHE A 166 -3.25 5.15 -3.66
N ASN A 167 -2.13 5.56 -4.24
CA ASN A 167 -1.38 6.74 -3.85
C ASN A 167 -1.72 8.02 -4.65
N MET A 168 -2.49 7.96 -5.75
CA MET A 168 -2.50 9.09 -6.72
C MET A 168 -3.86 9.64 -7.18
N ALA A 169 -4.94 8.85 -7.27
CA ALA A 169 -6.21 9.35 -7.85
C ALA A 169 -7.29 9.58 -6.78
N SER A 170 -7.87 10.78 -6.76
CA SER A 170 -8.98 11.13 -5.86
C SER A 170 -10.19 10.22 -6.08
N GLY A 171 -10.78 9.71 -5.00
CA GLY A 171 -11.93 8.81 -5.02
C GLY A 171 -11.59 7.32 -4.94
N TYR A 172 -10.50 6.85 -5.56
CA TYR A 172 -10.11 5.42 -5.49
C TYR A 172 -9.70 5.01 -4.08
N ARG A 173 -8.92 5.86 -3.42
CA ARG A 173 -8.45 5.65 -2.04
C ARG A 173 -9.62 5.61 -1.06
N GLU A 174 -10.56 6.53 -1.21
CA GLU A 174 -11.76 6.63 -0.37
C GLU A 174 -12.64 5.38 -0.55
N ILE A 175 -12.86 4.91 -1.78
CA ILE A 175 -13.63 3.69 -2.04
C ILE A 175 -12.97 2.46 -1.40
N TYR A 176 -11.64 2.35 -1.48
CA TYR A 176 -10.92 1.26 -0.82
C TYR A 176 -11.02 1.30 0.70
N LYS A 177 -10.92 2.50 1.29
CA LYS A 177 -11.18 2.69 2.72
C LYS A 177 -12.57 2.17 3.10
N TYR A 178 -13.61 2.55 2.36
CA TYR A 178 -14.98 2.10 2.63
C TYR A 178 -15.19 0.61 2.39
N TYR A 179 -14.58 0.06 1.35
CA TYR A 179 -14.53 -1.38 1.11
C TYR A 179 -13.95 -2.13 2.32
N LEU A 180 -12.80 -1.69 2.84
CA LEU A 180 -12.19 -2.30 4.03
C LEU A 180 -13.05 -2.17 5.28
N MET A 181 -13.68 -1.00 5.50
CA MET A 181 -14.61 -0.77 6.62
C MET A 181 -15.77 -1.77 6.58
N LEU A 182 -16.36 -1.98 5.40
CA LEU A 182 -17.43 -2.95 5.24
C LEU A 182 -16.95 -4.39 5.36
N GLN A 183 -15.73 -4.71 4.92
CA GLN A 183 -15.20 -6.07 5.01
C GLN A 183 -15.01 -6.56 6.45
N LYS A 184 -14.61 -5.67 7.37
CA LYS A 184 -14.19 -6.09 8.72
C LYS A 184 -15.20 -5.88 9.87
N GLY A 185 -16.35 -5.21 9.65
CA GLY A 185 -17.39 -5.02 10.70
C GLY A 185 -16.93 -4.20 11.93
N LEU A 186 -17.64 -4.25 13.07
CA LEU A 186 -17.13 -3.67 14.36
C LEU A 186 -16.30 -4.68 15.17
N SER A 187 -15.82 -5.76 14.55
CA SER A 187 -14.70 -6.54 15.11
C SER A 187 -13.38 -5.75 15.21
N ILE A 188 -13.43 -4.46 14.86
CA ILE A 188 -12.43 -3.48 15.20
C ILE A 188 -13.04 -2.42 16.13
N ASN A 189 -12.87 -2.65 17.43
CA ASN A 189 -12.92 -1.64 18.49
C ASN A 189 -12.25 -0.36 17.98
N SER A 190 -12.99 0.70 17.59
CA SER A 190 -12.50 2.09 17.41
C SER A 190 -11.19 2.32 16.61
N ASN A 191 -10.58 1.26 16.07
CA ASN A 191 -9.25 1.16 15.49
C ASN A 191 -9.31 0.97 13.98
N ILE A 192 -10.48 1.14 13.32
CA ILE A 192 -10.48 1.44 11.88
C ILE A 192 -10.40 2.95 11.67
N PHE A 193 -11.15 3.71 12.47
CA PHE A 193 -10.94 5.16 12.57
C PHE A 193 -9.53 5.46 13.09
N SER A 194 -9.00 4.58 13.95
CA SER A 194 -7.60 4.57 14.39
C SER A 194 -6.67 3.52 13.70
N LEU A 195 -7.09 2.94 12.56
CA LEU A 195 -6.19 2.53 11.47
C LEU A 195 -5.67 3.80 10.76
N SER A 196 -5.87 4.96 11.41
CA SER A 196 -4.91 6.02 11.66
C SER A 196 -3.62 5.87 10.89
N MET A 197 -3.17 7.02 10.36
CA MET A 197 -1.78 7.27 10.00
C MET A 197 -0.74 6.57 10.90
N LYS A 198 -1.04 6.32 12.18
CA LYS A 198 -0.22 5.56 13.14
C LYS A 198 -0.03 4.07 12.80
N GLU A 199 -1.05 3.38 12.31
CA GLU A 199 -0.94 1.96 11.91
C GLU A 199 -0.31 1.83 10.51
N LEU A 200 -0.54 2.79 9.61
CA LEU A 200 0.17 2.91 8.33
C LEU A 200 1.64 3.25 8.52
N SER A 201 1.96 4.20 9.40
CA SER A 201 3.34 4.54 9.74
C SER A 201 4.03 3.34 10.41
N LEU A 202 3.33 2.59 11.26
CA LEU A 202 3.86 1.37 11.87
C LEU A 202 4.13 0.27 10.83
N LEU A 203 3.24 0.08 9.86
CA LEU A 203 3.46 -0.89 8.79
C LEU A 203 4.66 -0.49 7.92
N TYR A 204 4.83 0.81 7.66
CA TYR A 204 6.00 1.35 6.98
C TYR A 204 7.29 1.15 7.80
N GLU A 205 7.23 1.36 9.12
CA GLU A 205 8.29 1.06 10.10
C GLU A 205 8.78 -0.40 9.96
N TYR A 206 7.84 -1.35 9.98
CA TYR A 206 8.12 -2.77 9.80
C TYR A 206 8.68 -3.08 8.41
N TRP A 207 8.12 -2.47 7.38
CA TRP A 207 8.60 -2.65 6.01
C TRP A 207 10.05 -2.18 5.85
N CYS A 208 10.40 -1.01 6.40
CA CYS A 208 11.77 -0.49 6.41
C CYS A 208 12.73 -1.46 7.10
N PHE A 209 12.35 -1.99 8.27
CA PHE A 209 13.17 -2.99 8.97
C PHE A 209 13.37 -4.27 8.16
N ILE A 210 12.30 -4.82 7.57
CA ILE A 210 12.36 -6.00 6.70
C ILE A 210 13.21 -5.71 5.45
N LYS A 211 13.14 -4.50 4.91
CA LYS A 211 13.91 -4.07 3.74
C LYS A 211 15.40 -3.97 4.05
N ILE A 212 15.77 -3.38 5.19
CA ILE A 212 17.17 -3.33 5.66
C ILE A 212 17.71 -4.77 5.82
N ASN A 213 16.95 -5.65 6.49
CA ASN A 213 17.27 -7.07 6.61
C ASN A 213 17.46 -7.75 5.24
N SER A 214 16.58 -7.49 4.27
CA SER A 214 16.69 -8.02 2.91
C SER A 214 17.94 -7.52 2.18
N LEU A 215 18.33 -6.26 2.38
CA LEU A 215 19.54 -5.69 1.76
C LEU A 215 20.82 -6.28 2.39
N LEU A 216 20.87 -6.40 3.72
CA LEU A 216 22.04 -6.95 4.41
C LEU A 216 22.25 -8.44 4.10
N ARG A 217 21.17 -9.24 4.02
CA ARG A 217 21.24 -10.67 3.64
C ARG A 217 21.87 -10.93 2.28
N LYS A 218 21.85 -9.97 1.36
CA LYS A 218 22.49 -10.13 0.05
C LYS A 218 24.01 -10.11 0.12
N ARG A 219 24.59 -9.54 1.17
CA ARG A 219 26.05 -9.30 1.26
C ARG A 219 26.69 -9.81 2.54
N TYR A 220 25.92 -10.06 3.58
CA TYR A 220 26.42 -10.42 4.91
C TYR A 220 25.74 -11.68 5.43
N LYS A 221 26.47 -12.47 6.21
CA LYS A 221 25.99 -13.72 6.79
C LYS A 221 25.21 -13.42 8.06
N LEU A 222 24.01 -13.98 8.17
CA LEU A 222 23.19 -13.86 9.37
C LEU A 222 23.72 -14.79 10.46
N ILE A 223 24.00 -14.25 11.64
CA ILE A 223 24.47 -15.01 12.81
C ILE A 223 23.32 -15.35 13.74
N SER A 224 22.47 -14.36 14.06
CA SER A 224 21.36 -14.55 15.00
C SER A 224 20.16 -13.66 14.69
N THR A 225 18.97 -14.17 15.03
CA THR A 225 17.69 -13.46 14.91
C THR A 225 16.75 -13.81 16.05
N ASP A 226 16.15 -12.78 16.66
CA ASP A 226 15.28 -12.97 17.83
C ASP A 226 13.78 -12.88 17.50
N PHE A 227 13.39 -12.69 16.23
CA PHE A 227 11.99 -12.44 15.83
C PHE A 227 11.45 -13.33 14.70
N ILE A 228 12.24 -14.30 14.22
CA ILE A 228 11.78 -15.26 13.22
C ILE A 228 11.40 -16.54 13.97
N THR A 229 10.11 -16.86 14.00
CA THR A 229 9.62 -18.13 14.54
C THR A 229 9.23 -19.04 13.38
N ILE A 230 9.83 -20.23 13.34
CA ILE A 230 9.54 -21.25 12.33
C ILE A 230 8.55 -22.23 12.95
N ASN A 231 7.34 -22.32 12.40
CA ASN A 231 6.34 -23.33 12.79
C ASN A 231 6.03 -24.25 11.60
N ARG A 232 5.45 -25.43 11.86
CA ARG A 232 5.13 -26.47 10.86
C ARG A 232 4.21 -26.02 9.71
N GLY A 233 3.68 -24.79 9.75
CA GLY A 233 2.86 -24.15 8.71
C GLY A 233 3.51 -22.96 7.99
N GLY A 234 4.79 -22.66 8.22
CA GLY A 234 5.53 -21.58 7.53
C GLY A 234 6.41 -20.72 8.43
N ILE A 235 7.13 -19.77 7.81
CA ILE A 235 8.00 -18.78 8.48
C ILE A 235 7.13 -17.60 8.92
N PHE A 236 7.04 -17.35 10.24
CA PHE A 236 6.33 -16.19 10.78
C PHE A 236 7.32 -15.16 11.34
N VAL A 237 7.14 -13.89 10.93
CA VAL A 237 7.91 -12.73 11.41
C VAL A 237 7.12 -12.09 12.56
N SER A 238 7.63 -12.18 13.80
CA SER A 238 6.97 -11.63 14.99
C SER A 238 7.55 -10.26 15.34
N LEU A 239 7.27 -9.24 14.52
CA LEU A 239 7.61 -7.84 14.84
C LEU A 239 6.46 -7.18 15.60
N LYS A 240 6.76 -6.59 16.76
CA LYS A 240 5.78 -5.90 17.61
C LYS A 240 6.32 -4.55 18.07
N LYS A 241 5.56 -3.47 17.86
CA LYS A 241 5.90 -2.13 18.33
C LYS A 241 6.18 -2.14 19.83
N GLY A 242 7.30 -1.55 20.24
CA GLY A 242 7.74 -1.47 21.64
C GLY A 242 8.50 -2.71 22.15
N VAL A 243 8.63 -3.77 21.35
CA VAL A 243 9.49 -4.92 21.66
C VAL A 243 10.76 -4.81 20.83
N THR A 244 11.91 -4.82 21.49
CA THR A 244 13.20 -4.74 20.80
C THR A 244 13.43 -6.02 19.99
N SER A 245 13.64 -5.89 18.69
CA SER A 245 13.99 -7.01 17.81
C SER A 245 15.37 -6.79 17.22
N THR A 246 16.25 -7.78 17.32
CA THR A 246 17.66 -7.65 16.91
C THR A 246 18.03 -8.66 15.81
N LEU A 247 18.84 -8.19 14.87
CA LEU A 247 19.55 -8.99 13.88
C LEU A 247 21.05 -8.78 14.05
N VAL A 248 21.83 -9.85 14.04
CA VAL A 248 23.29 -9.77 14.00
C VAL A 248 23.80 -10.41 12.72
N TYR A 249 24.59 -9.65 11.97
CA TYR A 249 25.26 -10.07 10.74
C TYR A 249 26.77 -10.04 10.91
N GLU A 250 27.45 -10.93 10.20
CA GLU A 250 28.90 -10.95 10.04
C GLU A 250 29.26 -10.59 8.61
N ASN A 251 30.29 -9.76 8.44
CA ASN A 251 30.97 -9.68 7.17
C ASN A 251 31.82 -10.96 6.96
N PRO A 252 31.56 -11.78 5.94
CA PRO A 252 32.35 -12.99 5.71
C PRO A 252 33.83 -12.69 5.43
N ASN A 253 34.15 -11.51 4.88
CA ASN A 253 35.51 -11.12 4.49
C ASN A 253 36.27 -10.42 5.61
N THR A 254 35.64 -9.48 6.32
CA THR A 254 36.31 -8.63 7.33
C THR A 254 36.06 -9.06 8.77
N LYS A 255 35.15 -10.02 9.00
CA LYS A 255 34.70 -10.44 10.35
C LYS A 255 34.06 -9.35 11.20
N GLU A 256 33.78 -8.19 10.62
CA GLU A 256 33.04 -7.12 11.26
C GLU A 256 31.60 -7.53 11.54
N THR A 257 31.05 -7.04 12.66
CA THR A 257 29.68 -7.37 13.06
C THR A 257 28.75 -6.17 12.87
N PHE A 258 27.60 -6.44 12.27
CA PHE A 258 26.53 -5.46 12.09
C PHE A 258 25.33 -5.86 12.92
N LYS A 259 24.85 -4.95 13.76
CA LYS A 259 23.66 -5.15 14.58
C LYS A 259 22.56 -4.23 14.08
N VAL A 260 21.43 -4.79 13.66
CA VAL A 260 20.22 -4.03 13.35
C VAL A 260 19.22 -4.26 14.46
N SER A 261 18.74 -3.18 15.06
CA SER A 261 17.73 -3.22 16.12
C SER A 261 16.52 -2.38 15.76
N TYR A 262 15.34 -2.95 15.97
CA TYR A 262 14.04 -2.31 15.88
C TYR A 262 13.55 -1.94 17.29
N ASN A 263 13.02 -0.74 17.52
CA ASN A 263 12.60 -0.25 18.84
C ASN A 263 13.69 -0.42 19.93
N ALA A 264 14.90 0.04 19.63
CA ALA A 264 16.00 0.01 20.61
C ALA A 264 15.74 1.04 21.72
N ILE A 265 15.61 0.57 22.96
CA ILE A 265 15.56 1.46 24.13
C ILE A 265 16.99 1.58 24.66
N LYS A 266 17.59 2.76 24.51
CA LYS A 266 18.79 3.11 25.28
C LYS A 266 18.36 3.73 26.61
N SER A 267 18.21 2.91 27.63
CA SER A 267 18.48 3.36 29.00
C SER A 267 19.95 3.10 29.26
N ARG A 268 20.73 4.16 29.50
CA ARG A 268 22.13 4.01 29.90
C ARG A 268 22.10 3.19 31.21
N LYS A 269 22.53 1.92 31.17
CA LYS A 269 22.74 1.14 32.40
C LYS A 269 23.87 1.83 33.15
N VAL A 270 23.52 2.57 34.19
CA VAL A 270 24.48 3.03 35.19
C VAL A 270 25.01 1.77 35.86
N SER A 271 26.25 1.39 35.56
CA SER A 271 27.00 0.47 36.40
C SER A 271 27.17 1.15 37.76
N ASN A 272 26.60 0.53 38.80
CA ASN A 272 26.77 0.96 40.19
C ASN A 272 28.24 0.82 40.59
N ILE A 273 29.01 1.88 40.44
CA ILE A 273 30.24 2.12 41.19
C ILE A 273 30.22 3.60 41.55
N GLY A 274 30.21 3.87 42.86
CA GLY A 274 29.78 5.14 43.43
C GLY A 274 30.50 6.37 42.86
N SER A 275 29.73 7.25 42.22
CA SER A 275 29.85 8.70 42.36
C SER A 275 28.70 9.35 41.59
N ARG A 276 27.94 10.22 42.29
CA ARG A 276 27.02 11.27 41.80
C ARG A 276 26.28 10.95 40.49
N THR A 277 25.05 10.46 40.65
CA THR A 277 24.05 10.30 39.59
C THR A 277 23.68 11.63 38.94
N GLU A 278 24.34 11.98 37.84
CA GLU A 278 23.75 12.83 36.81
C GLU A 278 23.35 11.95 35.62
N GLY A 279 22.24 11.24 35.80
CA GLY A 279 21.51 10.71 34.64
C GLY A 279 21.08 11.89 33.78
N SER A 280 21.46 11.88 32.50
CA SER A 280 21.02 12.86 31.52
C SER A 280 19.51 13.12 31.66
N LYS A 281 19.14 14.34 32.05
CA LYS A 281 17.74 14.82 32.20
C LYS A 281 17.02 14.96 30.86
N THR A 282 17.41 14.18 29.85
CA THR A 282 16.82 14.25 28.51
C THR A 282 15.76 13.17 28.35
N VAL A 283 14.64 13.55 27.73
CA VAL A 283 13.52 12.66 27.42
C VAL A 283 14.02 11.42 26.68
N THR A 284 13.65 10.23 27.15
CA THR A 284 14.01 8.94 26.54
C THR A 284 13.65 8.91 25.05
N GLN A 285 14.66 8.91 24.19
CA GLN A 285 14.49 8.82 22.75
C GLN A 285 14.36 7.36 22.31
N LYS A 286 13.44 7.07 21.37
CA LYS A 286 13.18 5.72 20.85
C LYS A 286 13.14 5.77 19.32
N PRO A 287 14.29 5.64 18.64
CA PRO A 287 14.29 5.57 17.18
C PRO A 287 13.64 4.28 16.68
N ASP A 288 12.97 4.36 15.54
CA ASP A 288 12.27 3.23 14.92
C ASP A 288 13.25 2.09 14.59
N ASN A 289 14.32 2.41 13.86
CA ASN A 289 15.36 1.48 13.45
C ASN A 289 16.75 2.06 13.74
N MET A 290 17.64 1.23 14.28
CA MET A 290 19.03 1.58 14.53
C MET A 290 19.95 0.50 13.96
N LEU A 291 20.91 0.91 13.15
CA LEU A 291 21.99 0.07 12.63
C LEU A 291 23.28 0.46 13.35
N SER A 292 23.83 -0.45 14.14
CA SER A 292 25.13 -0.31 14.79
C SER A 292 26.16 -1.15 14.06
N ILE A 293 27.30 -0.55 13.73
CA ILE A 293 28.43 -1.19 13.08
C ILE A 293 29.61 -1.19 14.05
N ASN A 294 30.05 -2.39 14.43
CA ASN A 294 31.24 -2.57 15.25
C ASN A 294 32.39 -2.98 14.34
N LYS A 295 33.34 -2.05 14.15
CA LYS A 295 34.57 -2.37 13.45
C LYS A 295 35.48 -3.19 14.34
N LEU A 296 36.14 -4.19 13.76
CA LEU A 296 37.12 -5.00 14.46
C LEU A 296 38.25 -4.09 14.99
N GLY A 297 38.52 -4.13 16.30
CA GLY A 297 39.57 -3.32 16.92
C GLY A 297 39.19 -1.88 17.29
N SER A 298 37.91 -1.49 17.19
CA SER A 298 37.41 -0.20 17.67
C SER A 298 36.48 -0.38 18.86
N ASP A 299 36.76 0.32 19.97
CA ASP A 299 35.85 0.41 21.11
C ASP A 299 34.60 1.27 20.81
N LYS A 300 34.61 1.97 19.66
CA LYS A 300 33.51 2.81 19.21
C LYS A 300 32.68 2.09 18.15
N ALA A 301 31.36 2.04 18.39
CA ALA A 301 30.36 1.62 17.42
C ALA A 301 29.92 2.82 16.57
N TYR A 302 29.77 2.62 15.26
CA TYR A 302 29.10 3.60 14.40
C TYR A 302 27.60 3.33 14.41
N GLU A 303 26.80 4.33 14.79
CA GLU A 303 25.35 4.19 14.88
C GLU A 303 24.65 5.02 13.82
N PHE A 304 23.83 4.36 13.01
CA PHE A 304 22.94 4.97 12.03
C PHE A 304 21.51 4.86 12.55
N VAL A 305 20.87 6.01 12.72
CA VAL A 305 19.47 6.11 13.14
C VAL A 305 18.59 6.29 11.92
N PHE A 306 17.57 5.45 11.79
CA PHE A 306 16.57 5.52 10.74
C PHE A 306 15.19 5.71 11.36
N ASP A 307 14.62 6.91 11.20
CA ASP A 307 13.26 7.25 11.63
C ASP A 307 12.34 7.19 10.39
N ALA A 308 11.41 6.23 10.38
CA ALA A 308 10.64 5.91 9.19
C ALA A 308 9.37 6.77 9.12
N LYS A 309 9.36 7.79 8.24
CA LYS A 309 8.17 8.62 8.02
C LYS A 309 7.39 8.20 6.80
N TYR A 310 6.09 8.01 7.00
CA TYR A 310 5.13 7.74 5.92
C TYR A 310 4.71 9.02 5.16
N LYS A 311 4.96 10.21 5.72
CA LYS A 311 4.52 11.49 5.17
C LYS A 311 5.70 12.32 4.66
N ILE A 312 5.47 13.03 3.57
CA ILE A 312 6.37 14.07 3.04
C ILE A 312 5.60 15.38 2.93
N ASP A 313 6.29 16.50 3.03
CA ASP A 313 5.74 17.82 2.77
C ASP A 313 5.72 18.08 1.26
N THR A 314 4.53 18.38 0.75
CA THR A 314 4.28 18.70 -0.66
C THR A 314 3.71 20.11 -0.82
N SER A 315 3.75 20.94 0.22
CA SER A 315 3.26 22.31 0.17
C SER A 315 4.10 23.18 -0.78
N ILE A 316 3.45 24.19 -1.37
CA ILE A 316 4.08 25.09 -2.34
C ILE A 316 5.13 25.96 -1.61
N GLU A 317 4.86 26.31 -0.36
CA GLU A 317 5.76 27.04 0.54
C GLU A 317 7.05 26.25 0.80
N TYR A 318 6.93 24.94 1.06
CA TYR A 318 8.10 24.07 1.26
C TYR A 318 8.93 23.92 -0.02
N GLN A 319 8.27 23.71 -1.17
CA GLN A 319 8.96 23.59 -2.46
C GLN A 319 9.73 24.86 -2.84
N LYS A 320 9.18 26.05 -2.54
CA LYS A 320 9.87 27.33 -2.76
C LYS A 320 11.10 27.50 -1.86
N SER A 321 11.04 27.01 -0.62
CA SER A 321 12.10 27.18 0.37
C SER A 321 13.24 26.16 0.21
N TYR A 322 12.92 24.93 -0.20
CA TYR A 322 13.86 23.80 -0.23
C TYR A 322 14.08 23.19 -1.63
N GLY A 323 13.47 23.74 -2.68
CA GLY A 323 13.71 23.35 -4.07
C GLY A 323 13.05 22.03 -4.51
N GLY A 324 12.19 21.43 -3.69
CA GLY A 324 11.52 20.16 -3.99
C GLY A 324 10.61 19.67 -2.86
N ILE A 325 9.98 18.50 -3.05
CA ILE A 325 9.23 17.79 -1.99
C ILE A 325 10.21 17.12 -1.02
N GLY A 326 9.91 17.12 0.27
CA GLY A 326 10.86 16.66 1.29
C GLY A 326 10.24 16.29 2.63
N PRO A 327 11.06 15.92 3.63
CA PRO A 327 10.58 15.63 4.98
C PRO A 327 10.05 16.90 5.66
N LYS A 328 9.08 16.76 6.56
CA LYS A 328 8.59 17.91 7.31
C LYS A 328 9.66 18.45 8.27
N GLU A 329 9.63 19.76 8.55
CA GLU A 329 10.57 20.38 9.49
C GLU A 329 10.52 19.76 10.90
N GLU A 330 9.33 19.37 11.37
CA GLU A 330 9.14 18.65 12.64
C GLU A 330 9.89 17.30 12.69
N ASP A 331 10.00 16.60 11.55
CA ASP A 331 10.72 15.34 11.43
C ASP A 331 12.24 15.56 11.39
N ILE A 332 12.70 16.63 10.74
CA ILE A 332 14.12 17.05 10.74
C ILE A 332 14.58 17.40 12.16
N ASN A 333 13.78 18.17 12.90
CA ASN A 333 14.06 18.51 14.30
C ASN A 333 14.11 17.26 15.21
N THR A 334 13.38 16.20 14.85
CA THR A 334 13.45 14.91 15.55
C THR A 334 14.78 14.21 15.28
N MET A 335 15.28 14.25 14.05
CA MET A 335 16.61 13.71 13.71
C MET A 335 17.76 14.46 14.41
N HIS A 336 17.67 15.78 14.55
CA HIS A 336 18.65 16.55 15.35
C HIS A 336 18.64 16.12 16.82
N ARG A 337 17.44 15.93 17.40
CA ARG A 337 17.31 15.43 18.77
C ARG A 337 17.91 14.03 18.96
N TYR A 338 17.75 13.12 18.00
CA TYR A 338 18.44 11.83 18.05
C TYR A 338 19.96 11.99 17.97
N ARG A 339 20.47 12.76 17.00
CA ARG A 339 21.91 12.98 16.87
C ARG A 339 22.49 13.51 18.19
N ASP A 340 21.87 14.54 18.75
CA ASP A 340 22.39 15.23 19.94
C ASP A 340 22.28 14.33 21.19
N ALA A 341 21.24 13.49 21.30
CA ALA A 341 21.12 12.49 22.37
C ALA A 341 22.13 11.34 22.25
N HIS A 342 22.59 11.02 21.03
CA HIS A 342 23.59 9.99 20.75
C HIS A 342 25.04 10.53 20.74
N SER A 343 25.23 11.85 20.68
CA SER A 343 26.55 12.51 20.62
C SER A 343 27.11 12.91 21.99
N ILE A 344 26.40 12.61 23.09
CA ILE A 344 26.78 12.93 24.48
C ILE A 344 27.23 11.68 25.24
#